data_AF-A0A813FK49-F1
#
_entry.id   AF-A0A813FK49-F1
#
_cell.length_a   1.000
_cell.length_b   1.000
_cell.length_c   1.000
_cell.angle_alpha   90.00
_cell.angle_beta   90.00
_cell.angle_gamma   90.00
#
_symmetry.space_group_name_H-M   'P 1'
#
loop_
_entity.id
_entity.type
_entity.pdbx_description
1 polymer ?
#
loop_
_entity_poly.entity_id
_entity_poly.type
_entity_poly.pdbx_seq_one_letter_code
_entity_poly.pdbx_strand_id
1 'polypeptide(L)'
;VLAAAEKSVVTLDLERAEIETGKTEHADLIAGTWAALKAGAIPGQKWRERAKLIAGVVETLEKIGLEASLQSGLPVALKAKPGERGKFAEHAIDFAEAILVKHVAALDQKLGGMEAEAGNRAKAVADAEVALTAATQNQSGSESALIEAESLVSAKNKEMTATQKAERAMEPKFKQVSASLEQAKGNLQGVQVLAAKFALLCEECHAKKTLAQEASPPALQPEAPLSPKAEVAVSISEGQMAEAGA
;
A
#
# COMPACT_ATOMS: atom_id res chain seq x y z
N VAL A 1 -1.34 10.63 8.08
CA VAL A 1 -1.68 11.65 7.06
C VAL A 1 -3.11 12.14 7.26
N LEU A 2 -4.11 11.26 7.22
CA LEU A 2 -5.52 11.63 7.49
C LEU A 2 -5.72 12.42 8.79
N ALA A 3 -5.27 11.89 9.93
CA ALA A 3 -5.39 12.59 11.23
C ALA A 3 -4.73 13.98 11.27
N ALA A 4 -3.66 14.19 10.50
CA ALA A 4 -3.03 15.51 10.40
C ALA A 4 -3.85 16.47 9.53
N ALA A 5 -4.43 15.98 8.44
CA ALA A 5 -5.34 16.75 7.59
C ALA A 5 -6.62 17.14 8.35
N GLU A 6 -7.24 16.21 9.09
CA GLU A 6 -8.40 16.48 9.95
C GLU A 6 -8.09 17.52 11.02
N LYS A 7 -6.96 17.37 11.72
CA LYS A 7 -6.53 18.36 12.72
C LYS A 7 -6.37 19.75 12.11
N SER A 8 -5.86 19.84 10.88
CA SER A 8 -5.73 21.12 10.19
C SER A 8 -7.09 21.77 9.92
N VAL A 9 -8.13 21.01 9.57
CA VAL A 9 -9.48 21.56 9.38
C VAL A 9 -10.01 22.14 10.69
N VAL A 10 -9.90 21.37 11.79
CA VAL A 10 -10.35 21.82 13.12
C VAL A 10 -9.63 23.10 13.57
N THR A 11 -8.32 23.18 13.34
CA THR A 11 -7.56 24.41 13.67
C THR A 11 -8.04 25.61 12.84
N LEU A 12 -8.36 25.42 11.54
CA LEU A 12 -8.89 26.51 10.71
C LEU A 12 -10.25 26.99 11.23
N ASP A 13 -11.12 26.07 11.63
CA ASP A 13 -12.47 26.40 12.11
C ASP A 13 -12.40 27.19 13.44
N LEU A 14 -11.48 26.83 14.34
CA LEU A 14 -11.23 27.57 15.57
C LEU A 14 -10.71 28.99 15.27
N GLU A 15 -9.71 29.12 14.41
CA GLU A 15 -9.17 30.42 14.00
C GLU A 15 -10.25 31.29 13.34
N ARG A 16 -11.12 30.69 12.51
CA ARG A 16 -12.24 31.39 11.88
C ARG A 16 -13.23 31.89 12.91
N ALA A 17 -13.61 31.06 13.88
CA ALA A 17 -14.54 31.43 14.94
C ALA A 17 -13.99 32.56 15.82
N GLU A 18 -12.68 32.54 16.14
CA GLU A 18 -12.02 33.63 16.87
C GLU A 18 -12.04 34.95 16.08
N ILE A 19 -11.73 34.91 14.78
CA ILE A 19 -11.74 36.09 13.92
C ILE A 19 -13.17 36.65 13.77
N GLU A 20 -14.16 35.77 13.61
CA GLU A 20 -15.57 36.16 13.51
C GLU A 20 -16.06 36.80 14.81
N THR A 21 -15.67 36.26 15.96
CA THR A 21 -15.97 36.85 17.27
C THR A 21 -15.31 38.22 17.43
N GLY A 22 -14.03 38.36 17.09
CA GLY A 22 -13.35 39.65 17.14
C GLY A 22 -13.99 40.68 16.20
N LYS A 23 -14.41 40.26 15.00
CA LYS A 23 -15.13 41.12 14.05
C LYS A 23 -16.45 41.61 14.65
N THR A 24 -17.27 40.74 15.23
CA THR A 24 -18.56 41.13 15.82
C THR A 24 -18.37 42.06 17.02
N GLU A 25 -17.43 41.77 17.91
CA GLU A 25 -17.09 42.63 19.05
C GLU A 25 -16.69 44.05 18.61
N HIS A 26 -15.85 44.17 17.57
CA HIS A 26 -15.45 45.46 17.03
C HIS A 26 -16.60 46.17 16.30
N ALA A 27 -17.44 45.46 15.56
CA ALA A 27 -18.61 46.03 14.90
C ALA A 27 -19.63 46.57 15.92
N ASP A 28 -19.89 45.81 17.00
CA ASP A 28 -20.77 46.22 18.10
C ASP A 28 -20.19 47.40 18.88
N LEU A 29 -18.86 47.45 19.06
CA LEU A 29 -18.18 48.61 19.64
C LEU A 29 -18.41 49.87 18.80
N ILE A 30 -18.32 49.77 17.46
CA ILE A 30 -18.58 50.89 16.54
C ILE A 30 -20.04 51.34 16.63
N ALA A 31 -20.99 50.40 16.49
CA ALA A 31 -22.42 50.70 16.43
C ALA A 31 -22.99 51.18 17.77
N GLY A 32 -22.48 50.68 18.89
CA GLY A 32 -22.94 51.01 20.24
C GLY A 32 -22.10 52.09 20.91
N THR A 33 -20.97 51.67 21.49
CA THR A 33 -20.16 52.52 22.40
C THR A 33 -19.58 53.73 21.68
N TRP A 34 -18.99 53.52 20.50
CA TRP A 34 -18.38 54.58 19.72
C TRP A 34 -19.40 55.61 19.25
N ALA A 35 -20.53 55.16 18.67
CA ALA A 35 -21.62 56.04 18.25
C ALA A 35 -22.17 56.89 19.42
N ALA A 36 -22.38 56.31 20.60
CA ALA A 36 -22.84 57.03 21.79
C ALA A 36 -21.83 58.07 22.29
N LEU A 37 -20.53 57.76 22.26
CA LEU A 37 -19.45 58.68 22.61
C LEU A 37 -19.31 59.82 21.59
N LYS A 38 -19.39 59.50 20.29
CA LYS A 38 -19.35 60.49 19.20
C LYS A 38 -20.54 61.44 19.29
N ALA A 39 -21.76 60.94 19.51
CA ALA A 39 -22.95 61.77 19.68
C ALA A 39 -22.99 62.57 20.99
N GLY A 40 -22.12 62.24 21.96
CA GLY A 40 -22.19 62.83 23.31
C GLY A 40 -23.48 62.45 24.05
N ALA A 41 -24.05 61.29 23.73
CA ALA A 41 -25.34 60.84 24.24
C ALA A 41 -25.32 60.42 25.73
N ILE A 42 -24.12 60.29 26.32
CA ILE A 42 -23.97 59.91 27.73
C ILE A 42 -24.23 61.14 28.62
N PRO A 43 -25.21 61.09 29.54
CA PRO A 43 -25.51 62.20 30.43
C PRO A 43 -24.30 62.65 31.26
N GLY A 44 -24.13 63.95 31.46
CA GLY A 44 -22.99 64.51 32.20
C GLY A 44 -22.86 63.99 33.64
N GLN A 45 -23.96 63.61 34.29
CA GLN A 45 -23.96 63.01 35.62
C GLN A 45 -23.23 61.65 35.67
N LYS A 46 -23.13 60.95 34.53
CA LYS A 46 -22.47 59.66 34.36
C LYS A 46 -21.03 59.79 33.84
N TRP A 47 -20.33 60.86 34.23
CA TRP A 47 -18.98 61.16 33.71
C TRP A 47 -17.97 60.03 33.97
N ARG A 48 -18.10 59.27 35.07
CA ARG A 48 -17.24 58.11 35.37
C ARG A 48 -17.47 56.96 34.39
N GLU A 49 -18.73 56.70 34.04
CA GLU A 49 -19.11 55.68 33.05
C GLU A 49 -18.56 56.05 31.68
N ARG A 50 -18.72 57.33 31.27
CA ARG A 50 -18.11 57.85 30.04
C ARG A 50 -16.59 57.68 30.03
N ALA A 51 -15.90 58.05 31.11
CA ALA A 51 -14.44 57.91 31.20
C ALA A 51 -13.99 56.45 31.06
N LYS A 52 -14.75 55.50 31.65
CA LYS A 52 -14.50 54.07 31.51
C LYS A 52 -14.68 53.58 30.07
N LEU A 53 -15.77 53.99 29.41
CA LEU A 53 -16.01 53.62 28.00
C LEU A 53 -14.95 54.20 27.07
N ILE A 54 -14.54 55.46 27.29
CA ILE A 54 -13.43 56.08 26.54
C ILE A 54 -12.14 55.28 26.73
N ALA A 55 -11.81 54.89 27.97
CA ALA A 55 -10.61 54.10 28.24
C ALA A 55 -10.63 52.75 27.51
N GLY A 56 -11.76 52.02 27.54
CA GLY A 56 -11.89 50.74 26.83
C GLY A 56 -11.80 50.86 25.31
N VAL A 57 -12.36 51.93 24.73
CA VAL A 57 -12.24 52.23 23.30
C VAL A 57 -10.79 52.54 22.92
N VAL A 58 -10.09 53.35 23.73
CA VAL A 58 -8.67 53.68 23.47
C VAL A 58 -7.79 52.45 23.60
N GLU A 59 -8.03 51.59 24.59
CA GLU A 59 -7.33 50.30 24.74
C GLU A 59 -7.55 49.39 23.52
N THR A 60 -8.78 49.34 23.00
CA THR A 60 -9.09 48.56 21.79
C THR A 60 -8.39 49.13 20.57
N LEU A 61 -8.41 50.45 20.40
CA LEU A 61 -7.72 51.14 19.32
C LEU A 61 -6.19 50.97 19.41
N GLU A 62 -5.61 50.99 20.61
CA GLU A 62 -4.20 50.69 20.85
C GLU A 62 -3.82 49.29 20.36
N LYS A 63 -4.63 48.27 20.68
CA LYS A 63 -4.43 46.88 20.19
C LYS A 63 -4.46 46.78 18.67
N ILE A 64 -5.21 47.67 18.01
CA ILE A 64 -5.34 47.73 16.54
C ILE A 64 -4.24 48.61 15.91
N GLY A 65 -3.41 49.27 16.72
CA GLY A 65 -2.26 50.07 16.26
C GLY A 65 -2.53 51.58 16.14
N LEU A 66 -3.41 52.13 16.98
CA LEU A 66 -3.58 53.59 17.08
C LEU A 66 -2.28 54.27 17.52
N GLU A 67 -1.92 55.36 16.84
CA GLU A 67 -0.72 56.14 17.15
C GLU A 67 -0.77 56.73 18.57
N ALA A 68 0.35 56.65 19.31
CA ALA A 68 0.45 57.11 20.69
C ALA A 68 0.08 58.60 20.88
N SER A 69 0.36 59.45 19.87
CA SER A 69 -0.04 60.86 19.89
C SER A 69 -1.56 61.01 19.97
N LEU A 70 -2.29 60.23 19.18
CA LEU A 70 -3.75 60.22 19.14
C LEU A 70 -4.37 59.52 20.36
N GLN A 71 -3.71 58.52 20.95
CA GLN A 71 -4.16 57.88 22.19
C GLN A 71 -4.34 58.89 23.34
N SER A 72 -3.48 59.90 23.43
CA SER A 72 -3.56 60.94 24.46
C SER A 72 -4.60 62.03 24.15
N GLY A 73 -4.76 62.38 22.87
CA GLY A 73 -5.68 63.43 22.42
C GLY A 73 -7.14 62.97 22.31
N LEU A 74 -7.37 61.71 21.96
CA LEU A 74 -8.71 61.16 21.72
C LEU A 74 -9.61 61.19 22.97
N PRO A 75 -9.15 60.85 24.20
CA PRO A 75 -9.94 61.03 25.40
C PRO A 75 -10.40 62.46 25.65
N VAL A 76 -9.58 63.46 25.31
CA VAL A 76 -9.92 64.87 25.48
C VAL A 76 -10.98 65.28 24.47
N ALA A 77 -10.80 64.89 23.20
CA ALA A 77 -11.77 65.11 22.13
C ALA A 77 -13.14 64.47 22.44
N LEU A 78 -13.12 63.21 22.91
CA LEU A 78 -14.33 62.47 23.28
C LEU A 78 -14.97 62.96 24.59
N LYS A 79 -14.29 63.77 25.41
CA LYS A 79 -14.84 64.43 26.62
C LYS A 79 -15.52 65.77 26.32
N ALA A 80 -15.11 66.47 25.26
CA ALA A 80 -15.79 67.69 24.81
C ALA A 80 -17.22 67.39 24.31
N LYS A 81 -18.15 68.34 24.47
CA LYS A 81 -19.49 68.23 23.86
C LYS A 81 -19.37 68.37 22.35
N PRO A 82 -20.24 67.71 21.55
CA PRO A 82 -20.17 67.79 20.09
C PRO A 82 -20.04 69.21 19.53
N GLY A 83 -20.84 70.17 20.01
CA GLY A 83 -20.77 71.57 19.55
C GLY A 83 -19.60 72.41 20.11
N GLU A 84 -18.84 71.87 21.05
CA GLU A 84 -17.65 72.50 21.65
C GLU A 84 -16.34 71.88 21.10
N ARG A 85 -16.44 70.88 20.22
CA ARG A 85 -15.26 70.25 19.59
C ARG A 85 -14.68 71.19 18.55
N GLY A 86 -13.39 71.50 18.66
CA GLY A 86 -12.65 72.14 17.58
C GLY A 86 -12.37 71.16 16.44
N LYS A 87 -11.98 71.68 15.28
CA LYS A 87 -11.67 70.88 14.06
C LYS A 87 -10.71 69.71 14.33
N PHE A 88 -9.68 69.93 15.16
CA PHE A 88 -8.74 68.86 15.52
C PHE A 88 -9.43 67.71 16.27
N ALA A 89 -10.34 68.01 17.20
CA ALA A 89 -11.06 67.00 17.96
C ALA A 89 -12.01 66.20 17.05
N GLU A 90 -12.66 66.84 16.08
CA GLU A 90 -13.49 66.16 15.08
C GLU A 90 -12.65 65.23 14.21
N HIS A 91 -11.53 65.72 13.65
CA HIS A 91 -10.63 64.89 12.85
C HIS A 91 -10.02 63.72 13.64
N ALA A 92 -9.66 63.94 14.91
CA ALA A 92 -9.16 62.88 15.79
C ALA A 92 -10.19 61.75 15.97
N ILE A 93 -11.47 62.11 16.14
CA ILE A 93 -12.58 61.16 16.25
C ILE A 93 -12.78 60.45 14.91
N ASP A 94 -12.94 61.19 13.80
CA ASP A 94 -13.19 60.58 12.49
C ASP A 94 -12.05 59.65 12.04
N PHE A 95 -10.80 60.00 12.33
CA PHE A 95 -9.66 59.14 12.03
C PHE A 95 -9.66 57.86 12.87
N ALA A 96 -9.96 57.95 14.17
CA ALA A 96 -10.07 56.77 15.03
C ALA A 96 -11.24 55.85 14.59
N GLU A 97 -12.37 56.42 14.15
CA GLU A 97 -13.46 55.65 13.56
C GLU A 97 -13.03 54.97 12.25
N ALA A 98 -12.34 55.68 11.37
CA ALA A 98 -11.82 55.13 10.14
C ALA A 98 -10.86 53.95 10.39
N ILE A 99 -10.05 54.00 11.46
CA ILE A 99 -9.21 52.87 11.88
C ILE A 99 -10.05 51.66 12.29
N LEU A 100 -11.09 51.84 13.12
CA LEU A 100 -11.98 50.75 13.53
C LEU A 100 -12.70 50.11 12.34
N VAL A 101 -13.28 50.94 11.47
CA VAL A 101 -13.98 50.47 10.26
C VAL A 101 -13.02 49.73 9.33
N LYS A 102 -11.81 50.27 9.14
CA LYS A 102 -10.77 49.61 8.34
C LYS A 102 -10.36 48.26 8.94
N HIS A 103 -10.26 48.16 10.27
CA HIS A 103 -9.92 46.91 10.94
C HIS A 103 -11.01 45.84 10.76
N VAL A 104 -12.28 46.20 10.95
CA VAL A 104 -13.42 45.30 10.68
C VAL A 104 -13.40 44.83 9.23
N ALA A 105 -13.18 45.73 8.27
CA ALA A 105 -13.06 45.37 6.85
C ALA A 105 -11.87 44.43 6.57
N ALA A 106 -10.74 44.61 7.27
CA ALA A 106 -9.59 43.72 7.15
C ALA A 106 -9.86 42.33 7.74
N LEU A 107 -10.59 42.23 8.87
CA LEU A 107 -11.04 40.94 9.41
C LEU A 107 -12.02 40.26 8.45
N ASP A 108 -12.92 41.00 7.82
CA ASP A 108 -13.81 40.50 6.78
C ASP A 108 -13.06 39.93 5.58
N GLN A 109 -12.07 40.68 5.08
CA GLN A 109 -11.22 40.20 4.01
C GLN A 109 -10.45 38.92 4.41
N LYS A 110 -9.97 38.86 5.65
CA LYS A 110 -9.29 37.67 6.18
C LYS A 110 -10.23 36.47 6.23
N LEU A 111 -11.47 36.63 6.71
CA LEU A 111 -12.48 35.57 6.71
C LEU A 111 -12.80 35.08 5.29
N GLY A 112 -12.91 35.99 4.31
CA GLY A 112 -13.09 35.61 2.91
C GLY A 112 -11.91 34.81 2.35
N GLY A 113 -10.67 35.13 2.75
CA GLY A 113 -9.49 34.35 2.38
C GLY A 113 -9.47 32.94 2.98
N MET A 114 -9.99 32.78 4.20
CA MET A 114 -10.05 31.48 4.89
C MET A 114 -11.03 30.49 4.24
N GLU A 115 -12.03 30.95 3.48
CA GLU A 115 -12.95 30.05 2.77
C GLU A 115 -12.25 29.25 1.67
N ALA A 116 -11.36 29.89 0.91
CA ALA A 116 -10.53 29.21 -0.08
C ALA A 116 -9.56 28.21 0.58
N GLU A 117 -8.99 28.59 1.73
CA GLU A 117 -8.14 27.70 2.51
C GLU A 117 -8.91 26.50 3.08
N ALA A 118 -10.15 26.71 3.55
CA ALA A 118 -11.03 25.63 4.02
C ALA A 118 -11.32 24.62 2.90
N GLY A 119 -11.60 25.11 1.69
CA GLY A 119 -11.77 24.24 0.52
C GLY A 119 -10.52 23.40 0.22
N ASN A 120 -9.32 23.99 0.32
CA ASN A 120 -8.06 23.27 0.13
C ASN A 120 -7.81 22.22 1.23
N ARG A 121 -8.05 22.56 2.51
CA ARG A 121 -7.88 21.61 3.63
C ARG A 121 -8.90 20.47 3.55
N ALA A 122 -10.16 20.75 3.21
CA ALA A 122 -11.19 19.73 2.99
C ALA A 122 -10.83 18.78 1.84
N LYS A 123 -10.31 19.31 0.73
CA LYS A 123 -9.80 18.48 -0.37
C LYS A 123 -8.65 17.58 0.09
N ALA A 124 -7.71 18.11 0.88
CA ALA A 124 -6.60 17.31 1.40
C ALA A 124 -7.06 16.17 2.32
N VAL A 125 -8.13 16.36 3.09
CA VAL A 125 -8.77 15.27 3.87
C VAL A 125 -9.33 14.20 2.92
N ALA A 126 -10.12 14.59 1.93
CA ALA A 126 -10.70 13.66 0.96
C ALA A 126 -9.62 12.86 0.20
N ASP A 127 -8.55 13.52 -0.26
CA ASP A 127 -7.43 12.87 -0.92
C ASP A 127 -6.72 11.87 0.02
N ALA A 128 -6.56 12.22 1.31
CA ALA A 128 -5.97 11.34 2.32
C ALA A 128 -6.85 10.12 2.65
N GLU A 129 -8.18 10.26 2.65
CA GLU A 129 -9.14 9.15 2.84
C GLU A 129 -9.11 8.16 1.67
N VAL A 130 -9.06 8.67 0.43
CA VAL A 130 -8.93 7.85 -0.77
C VAL A 130 -7.61 7.06 -0.73
N ALA A 131 -6.51 7.74 -0.39
CA ALA A 131 -5.20 7.08 -0.26
C ALA A 131 -5.19 6.00 0.84
N LEU A 132 -5.83 6.26 1.98
CA LEU A 132 -5.93 5.29 3.08
C LEU A 132 -6.74 4.05 2.68
N THR A 133 -7.84 4.25 1.94
CA THR A 133 -8.69 3.16 1.46
C THR A 133 -7.93 2.29 0.45
N ALA A 134 -7.23 2.92 -0.51
CA ALA A 134 -6.40 2.21 -1.48
C ALA A 134 -5.26 1.42 -0.79
N ALA A 135 -4.59 2.02 0.20
CA ALA A 135 -3.54 1.35 0.95
C ALA A 135 -4.09 0.14 1.73
N THR A 136 -5.25 0.28 2.38
CA THR A 136 -5.93 -0.80 3.11
C THR A 136 -6.30 -1.96 2.16
N GLN A 137 -6.87 -1.65 0.98
CA GLN A 137 -7.21 -2.67 -0.01
C GLN A 137 -5.97 -3.43 -0.51
N ASN A 138 -4.88 -2.71 -0.80
CA ASN A 138 -3.62 -3.32 -1.22
C ASN A 138 -3.01 -4.21 -0.13
N GLN A 139 -3.09 -3.78 1.14
CA GLN A 139 -2.65 -4.57 2.28
C GLN A 139 -3.44 -5.88 2.37
N SER A 140 -4.77 -5.81 2.38
CA SER A 140 -5.63 -7.01 2.46
C SER A 140 -5.43 -7.96 1.28
N GLY A 141 -5.21 -7.43 0.07
CA GLY A 141 -4.88 -8.24 -1.11
C GLY A 141 -3.52 -8.95 -0.97
N SER A 142 -2.52 -8.25 -0.44
CA SER A 142 -1.18 -8.82 -0.20
C SER A 142 -1.21 -9.90 0.90
N GLU A 143 -1.96 -9.67 1.98
CA GLU A 143 -2.15 -10.66 3.06
C GLU A 143 -2.84 -11.92 2.54
N SER A 144 -3.88 -11.77 1.71
CA SER A 144 -4.56 -12.92 1.09
C SER A 144 -3.63 -13.73 0.19
N ALA A 145 -2.86 -13.06 -0.68
CA ALA A 145 -1.88 -13.72 -1.54
C ALA A 145 -0.77 -14.44 -0.75
N LEU A 146 -0.35 -13.88 0.39
CA LEU A 146 0.62 -14.52 1.27
C LEU A 146 0.06 -15.82 1.88
N ILE A 147 -1.18 -15.78 2.38
CA ILE A 147 -1.86 -16.97 2.94
C ILE A 147 -1.98 -18.09 1.90
N GLU A 148 -2.31 -17.76 0.66
CA GLU A 148 -2.38 -18.72 -0.45
C GLU A 148 -1.00 -19.32 -0.76
N ALA A 149 0.03 -18.49 -0.83
CA ALA A 149 1.41 -18.94 -1.07
C ALA A 149 1.91 -19.86 0.06
N GLU A 150 1.67 -19.52 1.32
CA GLU A 150 2.02 -20.35 2.48
C GLU A 150 1.31 -21.71 2.44
N SER A 151 0.03 -21.70 2.04
CA SER A 151 -0.76 -22.93 1.88
C SER A 151 -0.20 -23.84 0.79
N LEU A 152 0.21 -23.26 -0.35
CA LEU A 152 0.84 -23.98 -1.46
C LEU A 152 2.20 -24.56 -1.06
N VAL A 153 3.05 -23.78 -0.40
CA VAL A 153 4.35 -24.23 0.11
C VAL A 153 4.18 -25.37 1.10
N SER A 154 3.21 -25.27 2.02
CA SER A 154 2.88 -26.34 2.97
C SER A 154 2.45 -27.63 2.26
N ALA A 155 1.59 -27.54 1.24
CA ALA A 155 1.18 -28.69 0.44
C ALA A 155 2.37 -29.33 -0.31
N LYS A 156 3.20 -28.52 -0.97
CA LYS A 156 4.39 -29.00 -1.70
C LYS A 156 5.43 -29.63 -0.78
N ASN A 157 5.62 -29.10 0.42
CA ASN A 157 6.50 -29.72 1.43
C ASN A 157 5.97 -31.08 1.88
N LYS A 158 4.65 -31.26 2.01
CA LYS A 158 4.05 -32.57 2.31
C LYS A 158 4.26 -33.56 1.17
N GLU A 159 4.08 -33.14 -0.08
CA GLU A 159 4.36 -33.97 -1.26
C GLU A 159 5.84 -34.37 -1.32
N MET A 160 6.76 -33.41 -1.17
CA MET A 160 8.21 -33.64 -1.19
C MET A 160 8.65 -34.61 -0.09
N THR A 161 8.11 -34.47 1.13
CA THR A 161 8.44 -35.39 2.22
C THR A 161 7.85 -36.79 1.99
N ALA A 162 6.71 -36.91 1.31
CA ALA A 162 6.13 -38.19 0.92
C ALA A 162 6.94 -38.88 -0.20
N THR A 163 7.36 -38.15 -1.23
CA THR A 163 8.22 -38.68 -2.30
C THR A 163 9.58 -39.10 -1.77
N GLN A 164 10.21 -38.27 -0.92
CA GLN A 164 11.47 -38.61 -0.27
C GLN A 164 11.37 -39.89 0.58
N LYS A 165 10.25 -40.10 1.27
CA LYS A 165 9.99 -41.35 2.00
C LYS A 165 9.86 -42.54 1.05
N ALA A 166 9.14 -42.38 -0.07
CA ALA A 166 8.98 -43.44 -1.07
C ALA A 166 10.30 -43.83 -1.72
N GLU A 167 11.15 -42.85 -2.07
CA GLU A 167 12.50 -43.08 -2.59
C GLU A 167 13.36 -43.88 -1.61
N ARG A 168 13.39 -43.46 -0.33
CA ARG A 168 14.10 -44.19 0.73
C ARG A 168 13.58 -45.62 0.92
N ALA A 169 12.27 -45.84 0.74
CA ALA A 169 11.69 -47.17 0.83
C ALA A 169 12.06 -48.09 -0.35
N MET A 170 12.47 -47.54 -1.49
CA MET A 170 12.93 -48.30 -2.66
C MET A 170 14.41 -48.71 -2.57
N GLU A 171 15.21 -47.99 -1.78
CA GLU A 171 16.64 -48.29 -1.56
C GLU A 171 16.93 -49.77 -1.18
N PRO A 172 16.23 -50.41 -0.23
CA PRO A 172 16.47 -51.82 0.09
C PRO A 172 16.12 -52.77 -1.05
N LYS A 173 15.06 -52.49 -1.83
CA LYS A 173 14.68 -53.30 -3.00
C LYS A 173 15.75 -53.22 -4.08
N PHE A 174 16.30 -52.02 -4.31
CA PHE A 174 17.40 -51.84 -5.25
C PHE A 174 18.63 -52.66 -4.84
N LYS A 175 19.01 -52.61 -3.55
CA LYS A 175 20.09 -53.45 -2.99
C LYS A 175 19.82 -54.95 -3.18
N GLN A 176 18.58 -55.39 -2.94
CA GLN A 176 18.17 -56.78 -3.14
C GLN A 176 18.26 -57.22 -4.60
N VAL A 177 17.68 -56.45 -5.53
CA VAL A 177 17.73 -56.76 -6.98
C VAL A 177 19.16 -56.75 -7.48
N SER A 178 19.98 -55.79 -7.05
CA SER A 178 21.40 -55.74 -7.40
C SER A 178 22.14 -56.99 -6.91
N ALA A 179 21.89 -57.44 -5.68
CA ALA A 179 22.50 -58.66 -5.15
C ALA A 179 22.04 -59.91 -5.92
N SER A 180 20.75 -60.03 -6.22
CA SER A 180 20.22 -61.15 -7.01
C SER A 180 20.75 -61.17 -8.45
N LEU A 181 20.97 -60.00 -9.05
CA LEU A 181 21.54 -59.87 -10.39
C LEU A 181 23.00 -60.30 -10.42
N GLU A 182 23.82 -59.88 -9.46
CA GLU A 182 25.21 -60.35 -9.34
C GLU A 182 25.28 -61.85 -9.08
N GLN A 183 24.38 -62.39 -8.24
CA GLN A 183 24.26 -63.82 -8.03
C GLN A 183 23.89 -64.56 -9.33
N ALA A 184 22.91 -64.06 -10.09
CA ALA A 184 22.48 -64.67 -11.35
C ALA A 184 23.59 -64.65 -12.41
N LYS A 185 24.36 -63.56 -12.49
CA LYS A 185 25.57 -63.48 -13.35
C LYS A 185 26.58 -64.55 -12.96
N GLY A 186 26.86 -64.71 -11.67
CA GLY A 186 27.76 -65.76 -11.17
C GLY A 186 27.29 -67.16 -11.55
N ASN A 187 25.98 -67.43 -11.40
CA ASN A 187 25.39 -68.70 -11.81
C ASN A 187 25.52 -68.94 -13.32
N LEU A 188 25.24 -67.93 -14.14
CA LEU A 188 25.34 -68.02 -15.59
C LEU A 188 26.78 -68.33 -16.04
N GLN A 189 27.78 -67.65 -15.47
CA GLN A 189 29.20 -67.93 -15.73
C GLN A 189 29.54 -69.38 -15.36
N GLY A 190 29.03 -69.88 -14.22
CA GLY A 190 29.19 -71.29 -13.84
C GLY A 190 28.63 -72.27 -14.87
N VAL A 191 27.42 -72.00 -15.38
CA VAL A 191 26.79 -72.80 -16.44
C VAL A 191 27.60 -72.74 -17.74
N GLN A 192 28.09 -71.56 -18.14
CA GLN A 192 28.94 -71.41 -19.33
C GLN A 192 30.23 -72.24 -19.22
N VAL A 193 30.87 -72.24 -18.05
CA VAL A 193 32.07 -73.08 -17.80
C VAL A 193 31.73 -74.57 -17.89
N LEU A 194 30.59 -75.00 -17.33
CA LEU A 194 30.14 -76.40 -17.43
C LEU A 194 29.83 -76.79 -18.88
N ALA A 195 29.16 -75.91 -19.62
CA ALA A 195 28.85 -76.13 -21.03
C ALA A 195 30.13 -76.26 -21.87
N ALA A 196 31.14 -75.41 -21.63
CA ALA A 196 32.44 -75.51 -22.29
C ALA A 196 33.14 -76.84 -22.00
N LYS A 197 33.13 -77.30 -20.73
CA LYS A 197 33.67 -78.61 -20.35
C LYS A 197 32.92 -79.76 -21.03
N PHE A 198 31.60 -79.68 -21.09
CA PHE A 198 30.77 -80.70 -21.75
C PHE A 198 31.04 -80.76 -23.26
N ALA A 199 31.18 -79.60 -23.92
CA ALA A 199 31.53 -79.54 -25.34
C ALA A 199 32.88 -80.23 -25.62
N LEU A 200 33.90 -80.00 -24.79
CA LEU A 200 35.19 -80.70 -24.88
C LEU A 200 35.03 -82.23 -24.75
N LEU A 201 34.23 -82.70 -23.79
CA LEU A 201 33.95 -84.14 -23.62
C LEU A 201 33.20 -84.74 -24.83
N CYS A 202 32.28 -83.99 -25.43
CA CYS A 202 31.61 -84.41 -26.65
C CYS A 202 32.58 -84.50 -27.83
N GLU A 203 33.47 -83.52 -28.02
CA GLU A 203 34.52 -83.54 -29.05
C GLU A 203 35.45 -84.75 -28.86
N GLU A 204 35.83 -85.08 -27.62
CA GLU A 204 36.62 -86.29 -27.32
C GLU A 204 35.88 -87.59 -27.69
N CYS A 205 34.57 -87.66 -27.43
CA CYS A 205 33.74 -88.81 -27.79
C CYS A 205 33.53 -88.92 -29.31
N HIS A 206 33.33 -87.80 -30.01
CA HIS A 206 33.22 -87.78 -31.45
C HIS A 206 34.56 -88.13 -32.11
N ALA A 207 35.70 -87.63 -31.62
CA ALA A 207 37.03 -88.02 -32.10
C ALA A 207 37.28 -89.53 -31.96
N LYS A 208 36.80 -90.16 -30.87
CA LYS A 208 36.82 -91.62 -30.72
C LYS A 208 35.88 -92.35 -31.69
N LYS A 209 34.76 -91.73 -32.08
CA LYS A 209 33.77 -92.31 -33.00
C LYS A 209 34.13 -92.12 -34.48
N THR A 210 34.88 -91.07 -34.83
CA THR A 210 35.36 -90.81 -36.21
C THR A 210 36.48 -91.77 -36.64
N LEU A 211 37.13 -92.49 -35.71
CA LEU A 211 38.01 -93.63 -36.02
C LEU A 211 37.25 -94.93 -36.39
N ALA A 212 35.92 -94.94 -36.35
CA ALA A 212 35.10 -96.14 -36.57
C ALA A 212 34.15 -96.05 -37.77
N GLN A 213 34.17 -94.99 -38.57
CA GLN A 213 33.25 -94.89 -39.71
C GLN A 213 33.78 -94.02 -40.85
N GLU A 214 34.78 -94.55 -41.57
CA GLU A 214 35.11 -94.19 -42.95
C GLU A 214 34.75 -95.39 -43.86
N ALA A 215 33.51 -95.43 -44.36
CA ALA A 215 33.09 -96.19 -45.56
C ALA A 215 31.66 -95.81 -46.04
N SER A 216 31.57 -94.66 -46.76
CA SER A 216 30.86 -94.48 -48.07
C SER A 216 29.29 -94.54 -48.17
N PRO A 217 28.64 -94.23 -49.34
CA PRO A 217 28.03 -92.94 -49.78
C PRO A 217 26.50 -93.10 -50.19
N PRO A 218 25.89 -92.30 -51.12
CA PRO A 218 25.39 -90.90 -51.10
C PRO A 218 23.85 -90.76 -51.35
N ALA A 219 23.37 -89.50 -51.43
CA ALA A 219 22.08 -89.01 -52.00
C ALA A 219 20.82 -89.11 -51.10
N LEU A 220 19.81 -88.23 -51.09
CA LEU A 220 19.23 -87.30 -52.08
C LEU A 220 18.50 -86.13 -51.35
N GLN A 221 18.36 -84.98 -52.02
CA GLN A 221 17.45 -83.86 -51.67
C GLN A 221 15.96 -84.31 -51.75
N PRO A 222 14.98 -83.67 -51.07
CA PRO A 222 14.38 -82.44 -51.62
C PRO A 222 13.80 -81.42 -50.61
N GLU A 223 13.67 -80.19 -51.13
CA GLU A 223 12.62 -79.18 -50.94
C GLU A 223 12.28 -78.52 -49.58
N ALA A 224 12.21 -77.19 -49.69
CA ALA A 224 11.59 -76.19 -48.81
C ALA A 224 10.06 -76.45 -48.64
N PRO A 225 9.31 -75.80 -47.71
CA PRO A 225 9.03 -74.36 -47.85
C PRO A 225 8.65 -73.56 -46.56
N LEU A 226 8.53 -72.24 -46.75
CA LEU A 226 7.62 -71.28 -46.08
C LEU A 226 7.95 -70.66 -44.70
N SER A 227 8.20 -69.35 -44.76
CA SER A 227 7.96 -68.31 -43.72
C SER A 227 6.49 -68.28 -43.24
N PRO A 228 6.16 -67.58 -42.13
CA PRO A 228 5.76 -66.17 -42.26
C PRO A 228 6.03 -65.23 -41.05
N LYS A 229 6.17 -63.94 -41.39
CA LYS A 229 5.71 -62.70 -40.71
C LYS A 229 5.38 -62.70 -39.20
N ALA A 230 5.96 -61.74 -38.48
CA ALA A 230 5.20 -60.79 -37.65
C ALA A 230 5.99 -59.49 -37.43
N GLU A 231 5.69 -58.56 -38.32
CA GLU A 231 5.83 -57.12 -38.25
C GLU A 231 5.05 -56.58 -37.03
N VAL A 232 5.70 -55.88 -36.10
CA VAL A 232 5.02 -54.92 -35.21
C VAL A 232 5.88 -53.66 -35.09
N ALA A 233 5.43 -52.65 -35.82
CA ALA A 233 5.83 -51.26 -35.65
C ALA A 233 5.52 -50.82 -34.22
N VAL A 234 6.52 -50.29 -33.51
CA VAL A 234 6.26 -49.40 -32.37
C VAL A 234 6.31 -47.98 -32.91
N SER A 235 5.12 -47.42 -33.12
CA SER A 235 4.88 -46.02 -33.42
C SER A 235 5.60 -45.12 -32.44
N ILE A 236 6.53 -44.33 -32.98
CA ILE A 236 6.90 -43.03 -32.42
C ILE A 236 5.68 -42.13 -32.68
N SER A 237 4.81 -41.98 -31.68
CA SER A 237 3.77 -40.96 -31.70
C SER A 237 4.41 -39.65 -31.26
N GLU A 238 4.88 -38.92 -32.26
CA GLU A 238 5.20 -37.50 -32.19
C GLU A 238 3.88 -36.74 -32.01
N GLY A 239 3.49 -36.54 -30.74
CA GLY A 239 2.36 -35.71 -30.33
C GLY A 239 2.76 -34.24 -30.36
N GLN A 240 2.66 -33.63 -31.53
CA GLN A 240 2.44 -32.19 -31.68
C GLN A 240 1.10 -31.77 -31.04
N MET A 241 1.05 -30.49 -30.67
CA MET A 241 -0.12 -29.65 -30.35
C MET A 241 -0.64 -29.78 -28.90
N ALA A 242 -0.90 -28.71 -28.15
CA ALA A 242 -1.20 -27.31 -28.47
C ALA A 242 -0.78 -26.48 -27.24
N GLU A 243 -0.22 -25.27 -27.28
CA GLU A 243 -0.65 -24.02 -27.95
C GLU A 243 -2.16 -23.75 -27.91
N ALA A 244 -2.63 -23.37 -26.72
CA ALA A 244 -3.71 -22.40 -26.52
C ALA A 244 -3.54 -21.93 -25.05
N GLY A 245 -3.34 -20.67 -24.72
CA GLY A 245 -3.97 -19.48 -25.29
C GLY A 245 -4.94 -18.93 -24.24
N ALA A 246 -4.74 -17.66 -23.89
CA ALA A 246 -5.43 -16.82 -22.90
C ALA A 246 -4.87 -16.89 -21.46
#